data_AF-A0A553FMY5-F1
#
_entry.id   AF-A0A553FMY5-F1
#
_cell.length_a   1.000
_cell.length_b   1.000
_cell.length_c   1.000
_cell.angle_alpha   90.00
_cell.angle_beta   90.00
_cell.angle_gamma   90.00
#
_symmetry.space_group_name_H-M   'P 1'
#
loop_
_entity.id
_entity.type
_entity.pdbx_description
1 polymer ?
#
loop_
_entity_poly.entity_id
_entity_poly.type
_entity_poly.pdbx_seq_one_letter_code
_entity_poly.pdbx_strand_id
1 'polypeptide(L)'
;MKPEYLGIISSLAGVTVGGLISYLIQLSRQRHAYELKIEELKTEHMAERTARYYLSHKGYTDRRFDTLQKALGGFEDDELRKILVRAGAVRSYRDNEEWWTLLERLPEKIEKKQKKRS
;
A
#
# COMPACT_ATOMS: atom_id res chain seq x y z
N MET A 1 40.15 -43.66 22.91
CA MET A 1 39.71 -42.74 21.85
C MET A 1 40.76 -41.63 21.75
N LYS A 2 41.36 -41.38 20.58
CA LYS A 2 42.43 -40.37 20.47
C LYS A 2 41.83 -38.96 20.72
N PRO A 3 42.53 -38.07 21.45
CA PRO A 3 41.98 -36.76 21.88
C PRO A 3 41.58 -35.86 20.70
N GLU A 4 42.19 -36.04 19.54
CA GLU A 4 41.83 -35.40 18.27
C GLU A 4 40.37 -35.64 17.82
N TYR A 5 39.78 -36.81 18.10
CA TYR A 5 38.38 -37.09 17.73
C TYR A 5 37.37 -36.40 18.65
N LEU A 6 37.71 -36.14 19.90
CA LEU A 6 36.84 -35.44 20.85
C LEU A 6 36.61 -33.98 20.44
N GLY A 7 37.65 -33.32 19.93
CA GLY A 7 37.54 -31.94 19.42
C GLY A 7 36.71 -31.83 18.14
N ILE A 8 36.80 -32.81 17.25
CA ILE A 8 36.01 -32.86 16.01
C ILE A 8 34.53 -33.14 16.33
N ILE A 9 34.25 -34.06 17.26
CA ILE A 9 32.87 -34.40 17.65
C ILE A 9 32.20 -33.23 18.39
N SER A 10 32.92 -32.54 19.29
CA SER A 10 32.37 -31.41 20.04
C SER A 10 32.09 -30.19 19.16
N SER A 11 32.98 -29.88 18.20
CA SER A 11 32.77 -28.81 17.24
C SER A 11 31.61 -29.10 16.28
N LEU A 12 31.49 -30.34 15.79
CA LEU A 12 30.37 -30.75 14.94
C LEU A 12 29.03 -30.72 15.70
N ALA A 13 29.03 -31.14 16.97
CA ALA A 13 27.86 -31.05 17.84
C ALA A 13 27.45 -29.59 18.09
N GLY A 14 28.41 -28.68 18.30
CA GLY A 14 28.15 -27.25 18.48
C GLY A 14 27.52 -26.60 17.25
N VAL A 15 28.04 -26.90 16.04
CA VAL A 15 27.50 -26.35 14.78
C VAL A 15 26.10 -26.87 14.49
N THR A 16 25.83 -28.16 14.75
CA THR A 16 24.50 -28.74 14.51
C THR A 16 23.45 -28.18 15.47
N VAL A 17 23.78 -28.07 16.76
CA VAL A 17 22.87 -27.46 17.76
C VAL A 17 22.66 -25.98 17.49
N GLY A 18 23.74 -25.23 17.23
CA GLY A 18 23.65 -23.80 16.88
C GLY A 18 22.83 -23.56 15.61
N GLY A 19 23.08 -24.35 14.57
CA GLY A 19 22.33 -24.30 13.31
C GLY A 19 20.84 -24.62 13.49
N LEU A 20 20.51 -25.61 14.33
CA LEU A 20 19.13 -25.97 14.63
C LEU A 20 18.41 -24.83 15.39
N ILE A 21 19.06 -24.25 16.40
CA ILE A 21 18.51 -23.11 17.15
C ILE A 21 18.32 -21.90 16.22
N SER A 22 19.31 -21.57 15.40
CA SER A 22 19.21 -20.49 14.41
C SER A 22 18.08 -20.73 13.43
N TYR A 23 17.91 -21.95 12.93
CA TYR A 23 16.82 -22.31 12.02
C TYR A 23 15.45 -22.12 12.68
N LEU A 24 15.27 -22.56 13.92
CA LEU A 24 14.03 -22.40 14.66
C LEU A 24 13.69 -20.91 14.90
N ILE A 25 14.68 -20.10 15.28
CA ILE A 25 14.52 -18.66 15.45
C ILE A 25 14.16 -17.98 14.12
N GLN A 26 14.80 -18.38 13.03
CA GLN A 26 14.54 -17.83 11.70
C GLN A 26 13.12 -18.14 11.22
N LEU A 27 12.62 -19.35 11.50
CA LEU A 27 11.25 -19.74 11.18
C LEU A 27 10.22 -18.89 11.95
N SER A 28 10.50 -18.57 13.22
CA SER A 28 9.66 -17.68 14.02
C SER A 28 9.68 -16.24 13.49
N ARG A 29 10.85 -15.69 13.17
CA ARG A 29 10.99 -14.32 12.63
C ARG A 29 10.26 -14.12 11.30
N GLN A 30 10.29 -15.13 10.43
CA GLN A 30 9.61 -15.08 9.13
C GLN A 30 8.11 -14.82 9.31
N ARG A 31 7.44 -15.55 10.21
CA ARG A 31 5.99 -15.42 10.44
C ARG A 31 5.59 -14.01 10.88
N HIS A 32 6.31 -13.44 11.84
CA HIS A 32 6.03 -12.07 12.31
C HIS A 32 6.28 -11.02 11.22
N ALA A 33 7.33 -11.18 10.41
CA ALA A 33 7.58 -10.27 9.29
C ALA A 33 6.44 -10.33 8.24
N TYR A 34 5.88 -11.52 8.00
CA TYR A 34 4.72 -11.67 7.12
C TYR A 34 3.45 -11.04 7.69
N GLU A 35 3.18 -11.23 8.99
CA GLU A 35 2.01 -10.65 9.66
C GLU A 35 2.04 -9.12 9.62
N LEU A 36 3.19 -8.51 9.95
CA LEU A 36 3.36 -7.06 9.87
C LEU A 36 3.15 -6.54 8.44
N LYS A 37 3.70 -7.22 7.45
CA LYS A 37 3.55 -6.84 6.04
C LYS A 37 2.10 -6.94 5.57
N ILE A 38 1.36 -7.95 6.03
CA ILE A 38 -0.07 -8.07 5.74
C ILE A 38 -0.86 -6.92 6.37
N GLU A 39 -0.54 -6.54 7.61
CA GLU A 39 -1.25 -5.47 8.32
C GLU A 39 -0.97 -4.09 7.72
N GLU A 40 0.27 -3.83 7.33
CA GLU A 40 0.68 -2.63 6.59
C GLU A 40 -0.05 -2.56 5.24
N LEU A 41 -0.03 -3.66 4.47
CA LEU A 41 -0.75 -3.76 3.21
C LEU A 41 -2.25 -3.51 3.40
N LYS A 42 -2.88 -4.03 4.46
CA LYS A 42 -4.30 -3.75 4.73
C LYS A 42 -4.55 -2.25 4.90
N THR A 43 -3.68 -1.54 5.63
CA THR A 43 -3.85 -0.11 5.91
C THR A 43 -3.73 0.72 4.64
N GLU A 44 -2.69 0.49 3.84
CA GLU A 44 -2.51 1.16 2.55
C GLU A 44 -3.67 0.86 1.59
N HIS A 45 -4.11 -0.40 1.53
CA HIS A 45 -5.22 -0.79 0.69
C HIS A 45 -6.56 -0.23 1.18
N MET A 46 -6.71 0.04 2.48
CA MET A 46 -7.91 0.71 3.01
C MET A 46 -8.00 2.17 2.56
N ALA A 47 -6.88 2.90 2.57
CA ALA A 47 -6.84 4.28 2.10
C ALA A 47 -7.17 4.36 0.59
N GLU A 48 -6.60 3.47 -0.21
CA GLU A 48 -6.88 3.38 -1.66
C GLU A 48 -8.32 2.99 -1.97
N ARG A 49 -8.89 2.01 -1.24
CA ARG A 49 -10.29 1.62 -1.38
C ARG A 49 -11.23 2.77 -1.03
N THR A 50 -10.91 3.50 0.03
CA THR A 50 -11.69 4.67 0.47
C THR A 50 -11.62 5.79 -0.57
N ALA A 51 -10.43 6.11 -1.10
CA ALA A 51 -10.26 7.06 -2.18
C ALA A 51 -11.07 6.68 -3.43
N ARG A 52 -11.00 5.41 -3.84
CA ARG A 52 -11.79 4.90 -4.97
C ARG A 52 -13.29 4.99 -4.71
N TYR A 53 -13.76 4.72 -3.49
CA TYR A 53 -15.17 4.88 -3.10
C TYR A 53 -15.66 6.33 -3.28
N TYR A 54 -14.89 7.32 -2.83
CA TYR A 54 -15.28 8.73 -2.99
C TYR A 54 -15.31 9.20 -4.45
N LEU A 55 -14.40 8.69 -5.27
CA LEU A 55 -14.28 9.03 -6.68
C LEU A 55 -15.21 8.23 -7.61
N SER A 56 -15.76 7.09 -7.16
CA SER A 56 -16.70 6.26 -7.94
C SER A 56 -18.16 6.70 -7.80
N HIS A 57 -18.43 7.76 -7.05
CA HIS A 57 -19.78 8.25 -6.80
C HIS A 57 -20.53 8.62 -8.10
N LYS A 58 -21.78 8.13 -8.25
CA LYS A 58 -22.56 8.25 -9.50
C LYS A 58 -22.85 9.69 -9.93
N GLY A 59 -23.01 10.61 -8.99
CA GLY A 59 -23.36 12.00 -9.28
C GLY A 59 -22.22 12.83 -9.90
N TYR A 60 -20.98 12.53 -9.54
CA TYR A 60 -19.82 13.35 -9.91
C TYR A 60 -18.71 12.47 -10.48
N THR A 61 -18.24 12.80 -11.69
CA THR A 61 -17.11 12.10 -12.32
C THR A 61 -15.77 12.51 -11.74
N ASP A 62 -15.72 13.63 -11.04
CA ASP A 62 -14.53 14.15 -10.39
C ASP A 62 -14.81 14.86 -9.08
N ARG A 63 -13.78 15.02 -8.27
CA ARG A 63 -13.83 15.64 -6.94
C ARG A 63 -12.70 16.65 -6.79
N ARG A 64 -12.97 17.75 -6.07
CA ARG A 64 -11.93 18.69 -5.63
C ARG A 64 -11.00 18.00 -4.63
N PHE A 65 -9.72 18.34 -4.68
CA PHE A 65 -8.71 17.84 -3.75
C PHE A 65 -9.09 18.15 -2.30
N ASP A 66 -9.46 19.40 -1.98
CA ASP A 66 -9.93 19.80 -0.64
C ASP A 66 -11.09 18.94 -0.12
N THR A 67 -11.99 18.49 -1.01
CA THR A 67 -13.11 17.62 -0.61
C THR A 67 -12.61 16.23 -0.24
N LEU A 68 -11.66 15.69 -1.00
CA LEU A 68 -11.03 14.40 -0.72
C LEU A 68 -10.21 14.48 0.57
N GLN A 69 -9.46 15.56 0.77
CA GLN A 69 -8.66 15.79 1.97
C GLN A 69 -9.51 15.83 3.24
N LYS A 70 -10.63 16.57 3.22
CA LYS A 70 -11.57 16.62 4.34
C LYS A 70 -12.25 15.28 4.61
N ALA A 71 -12.50 14.49 3.57
CA ALA A 71 -13.22 13.22 3.68
C ALA A 71 -12.33 12.05 4.13
N LEU A 72 -11.11 11.95 3.60
CA LEU A 72 -10.14 10.92 3.99
C LEU A 72 -9.46 11.28 5.32
N GLY A 73 -9.06 12.54 5.50
CA GLY A 73 -8.38 13.03 6.70
C GLY A 73 -7.06 12.31 7.00
N GLY A 74 -6.27 12.83 7.95
CA GLY A 74 -5.12 12.11 8.51
C GLY A 74 -3.91 11.92 7.59
N PHE A 75 -3.93 12.46 6.37
CA PHE A 75 -2.83 12.41 5.41
C PHE A 75 -2.36 13.82 5.06
N GLU A 76 -1.05 13.98 4.90
CA GLU A 76 -0.49 15.19 4.29
C GLU A 76 -0.89 15.27 2.81
N ASP A 77 -0.84 16.48 2.24
CA ASP A 77 -1.25 16.71 0.86
C ASP A 77 -0.56 15.76 -0.13
N ASP A 78 0.77 15.65 -0.06
CA ASP A 78 1.54 14.82 -0.98
C ASP A 78 1.32 13.32 -0.76
N GLU A 79 1.05 12.91 0.47
CA GLU A 79 0.70 11.52 0.79
C GLU A 79 -0.67 11.17 0.21
N LEU A 80 -1.65 12.05 0.39
CA LEU A 80 -2.97 11.89 -0.20
C LEU A 80 -2.90 11.82 -1.73
N ARG A 81 -2.07 12.65 -2.37
CA ARG A 81 -1.84 12.58 -3.83
C ARG A 81 -1.26 11.22 -4.24
N LYS A 82 -0.32 10.64 -3.48
CA LYS A 82 0.21 9.29 -3.74
C LYS A 82 -0.87 8.21 -3.60
N ILE A 83 -1.71 8.29 -2.58
CA ILE A 83 -2.86 7.38 -2.37
C ILE A 83 -3.84 7.47 -3.55
N LEU A 84 -4.14 8.69 -4.01
CA LEU A 84 -5.04 8.90 -5.15
C LEU A 84 -4.48 8.30 -6.44
N VAL A 85 -3.17 8.45 -6.69
CA VAL A 85 -2.49 7.82 -7.82
C VAL A 85 -2.55 6.29 -7.73
N ARG A 86 -2.26 5.71 -6.55
CA ARG A 86 -2.38 4.25 -6.34
C ARG A 86 -3.83 3.75 -6.50
N ALA A 87 -4.81 4.56 -6.12
CA ALA A 87 -6.22 4.29 -6.38
C ALA A 87 -6.62 4.39 -7.88
N GLY A 88 -5.68 4.72 -8.78
CA GLY A 88 -5.94 4.84 -10.22
C GLY A 88 -6.59 6.16 -10.62
N ALA A 89 -6.42 7.21 -9.81
CA ALA A 89 -6.93 8.53 -10.11
C ALA A 89 -5.89 9.40 -10.83
N VAL A 90 -6.38 10.29 -11.69
CA VAL A 90 -5.58 11.29 -12.40
C VAL A 90 -5.93 12.69 -11.92
N ARG A 91 -4.90 13.55 -11.89
CA ARG A 91 -5.00 14.96 -11.49
C ARG A 91 -5.31 15.84 -12.69
N SER A 92 -6.14 16.85 -12.48
CA SER A 92 -6.45 17.92 -13.43
C SER A 92 -6.63 19.24 -12.69
N TYR A 93 -6.44 20.37 -13.38
CA TYR A 93 -6.65 21.71 -12.82
C TYR A 93 -7.82 22.41 -13.51
N ARG A 94 -8.62 23.14 -12.73
CA ARG A 94 -9.71 24.01 -13.20
C ARG A 94 -9.71 25.25 -12.32
N ASP A 95 -9.60 26.44 -12.92
CA ASP A 95 -9.66 27.70 -12.16
C ASP A 95 -8.70 27.74 -10.96
N ASN A 96 -7.46 27.25 -11.16
CA ASN A 96 -6.43 27.04 -10.12
C ASN A 96 -6.79 26.05 -8.99
N GLU A 97 -7.93 25.37 -9.07
CA GLU A 97 -8.31 24.31 -8.16
C GLU A 97 -7.85 22.95 -8.67
N GLU A 98 -7.39 22.11 -7.74
CA GLU A 98 -6.96 20.74 -8.02
C GLU A 98 -8.16 19.77 -7.99
N TRP A 99 -8.32 19.00 -9.07
CA TRP A 99 -9.40 18.05 -9.27
C TRP A 99 -8.89 16.66 -9.63
N TRP A 100 -9.53 15.64 -9.06
CA TRP A 100 -9.16 14.25 -9.23
C TRP A 100 -10.28 13.43 -9.82
N THR A 101 -9.94 12.46 -10.67
CA THR A 101 -10.88 11.61 -11.41
C THR A 101 -10.31 10.21 -11.53
N LEU A 102 -11.12 9.16 -11.36
CA LEU A 102 -10.67 7.81 -11.71
C LEU A 102 -10.39 7.72 -13.21
N LEU A 103 -9.27 7.10 -13.58
CA LEU A 103 -8.86 6.94 -14.98
C LEU A 103 -9.96 6.28 -15.82
N GLU A 104 -10.62 5.25 -15.26
CA GLU A 104 -11.73 4.51 -15.90
C GLU A 104 -12.97 5.39 -16.18
N ARG A 105 -13.12 6.51 -15.47
CA ARG A 105 -14.26 7.45 -15.60
C ARG A 105 -13.95 8.67 -16.47
N LEU A 106 -12.74 8.78 -17.01
CA LEU A 106 -12.41 9.87 -17.93
C LEU A 106 -13.33 9.93 -19.16
N PRO A 107 -13.71 8.81 -19.81
CA PRO A 107 -14.65 8.85 -20.93
C PRO A 107 -16.01 9.46 -20.54
N GLU A 108 -16.57 9.03 -19.40
CA GLU A 108 -17.82 9.57 -18.84
C GLU A 108 -17.72 11.09 -18.59
N LYS A 109 -16.58 11.53 -18.05
CA LYS A 109 -16.29 12.95 -17.79
C LYS A 109 -16.25 13.78 -19.08
N ILE A 110 -15.60 13.25 -20.13
CA ILE A 110 -15.48 13.93 -21.43
C ILE A 110 -16.86 14.06 -22.07
N GLU A 111 -17.65 12.99 -22.08
CA GLU A 111 -19.00 12.97 -22.65
C GLU A 111 -19.93 13.99 -21.95
N LYS A 112 -19.94 13.99 -20.61
CA LYS A 112 -20.71 14.97 -19.82
C LYS A 112 -20.29 16.42 -20.11
N LYS A 113 -19.01 16.67 -20.37
CA LYS A 113 -18.51 18.01 -20.69
C LYS A 113 -18.91 18.46 -22.10
N GLN A 114 -18.94 17.54 -23.06
CA GLN A 114 -19.41 17.82 -24.43
C GLN A 114 -20.91 18.15 -24.45
N LYS A 115 -21.74 17.35 -23.75
CA LYS A 115 -23.19 17.59 -23.62
C LYS A 115 -23.56 18.93 -23.01
N LYS A 116 -22.73 19.47 -22.10
CA LYS A 116 -22.94 20.80 -21.49
C LYS A 116 -22.58 21.98 -22.42
N ARG A 117 -21.83 21.74 -23.49
CA ARG A 117 -21.36 22.76 -24.43
C ARG A 117 -22.20 22.85 -25.71
N SER A 118 -22.99 21.83 -25.99
CA SER A 118 -24.03 21.83 -27.03
C SER A 118 -25.30 22.46 -26.49
#